data_AF-N8SB46-F1
#
_entry.id   AF-N8SB46-F1
#
_cell.length_a   1.000
_cell.length_b   1.000
_cell.length_c   1.000
_cell.angle_alpha   90.00
_cell.angle_beta   90.00
_cell.angle_gamma   90.00
#
_symmetry.space_group_name_H-M   'P 1'
#
loop_
_entity.id
_entity.type
_entity.pdbx_description
1 polymer ?
#
loop_
_entity_poly.entity_id
_entity_poly.type
_entity_poly.pdbx_seq_one_letter_code
_entity_poly.pdbx_strand_id
1 'polypeptide(L)' 'MSTLNSPVNSSRLKKTKGGRVRCVVYLPKSEADDIEKQAEEQDTSQSSIIANFYYKGKNIKPEGQNE' A
#
# COMPACT_ATOMS: atom_id res chain seq x y z
N MET A 1 -13.98 -25.07 30.03
CA MET A 1 -13.75 -23.89 29.18
C MET A 1 -13.44 -24.38 27.77
N SER A 2 -14.42 -24.31 26.85
CA SER A 2 -14.25 -24.80 25.47
C SER A 2 -13.81 -23.66 24.56
N THR A 3 -12.70 -23.83 23.83
CA THR A 3 -12.14 -22.85 22.89
C THR A 3 -12.77 -22.92 21.50
N LEU A 4 -13.86 -23.69 21.32
CA LEU A 4 -14.50 -23.97 20.02
C LEU A 4 -15.02 -22.72 19.28
N ASN A 5 -15.31 -21.63 20.00
CA ASN A 5 -15.83 -20.39 19.40
C ASN A 5 -14.75 -19.31 19.20
N SER A 6 -13.50 -19.60 19.55
CA SER A 6 -12.40 -18.65 19.35
C SER A 6 -11.91 -18.79 17.90
N PRO A 7 -11.72 -17.68 17.15
CA PRO A 7 -11.13 -17.76 15.83
C PRO A 7 -9.82 -18.53 15.92
N VAL A 8 -9.65 -19.54 15.06
CA VAL A 8 -8.47 -20.42 15.07
C VAL A 8 -7.25 -19.55 14.81
N ASN A 9 -6.58 -19.18 15.90
CA ASN A 9 -5.26 -18.59 16.00
C ASN A 9 -4.81 -17.89 14.71
N SER A 10 -5.41 -16.74 14.38
CA SER A 10 -4.94 -15.89 13.28
C SER A 10 -3.48 -15.58 13.55
N SER A 11 -2.58 -16.26 12.83
CA SER A 11 -1.15 -16.07 13.03
C SER A 11 -0.87 -14.60 12.72
N ARG A 12 -0.50 -13.83 13.73
CA ARG A 12 -0.14 -12.43 13.54
C ARG A 12 0.90 -12.38 12.42
N LEU A 13 0.62 -11.59 11.37
CA LEU A 13 1.55 -11.39 10.26
C LEU A 13 2.95 -11.06 10.82
N LYS A 14 3.96 -11.77 10.32
CA LYS A 14 5.36 -11.54 10.72
C LYS A 14 5.71 -10.07 10.43
N LYS A 15 6.31 -9.38 11.40
CA LYS A 15 6.82 -8.02 11.20
C LYS A 15 7.83 -8.06 10.05
N THR A 16 7.60 -7.26 9.02
CA THR A 16 8.57 -7.09 7.94
C THR A 16 9.83 -6.42 8.51
N LYS A 17 10.99 -6.97 8.17
CA LYS A 17 12.30 -6.40 8.55
C LYS A 17 12.45 -5.06 7.81
N GLY A 18 12.78 -3.98 8.52
CA GLY A 18 12.89 -2.63 7.95
C GLY A 18 11.77 -1.65 8.32
N GLY A 19 10.70 -2.13 8.97
CA GLY A 19 9.63 -1.27 9.48
C GLY A 19 8.86 -0.49 8.40
N ARG A 20 7.96 0.39 8.84
CA ARG A 20 7.27 1.34 7.95
C ARG A 20 8.06 2.63 7.93
N VAL A 21 8.55 3.03 6.76
CA VAL A 21 9.20 4.34 6.57
C VAL A 21 8.13 5.37 6.22
N ARG A 22 8.07 6.46 6.99
CA ARG A 22 7.20 7.60 6.64
C ARG A 22 7.80 8.32 5.44
N CYS A 23 6.97 8.60 4.44
CA CYS A 23 7.34 9.36 3.25
C CYS A 23 6.40 10.56 3.14
N VAL A 24 6.94 11.73 2.81
CA VAL A 24 6.16 12.91 2.46
C VAL A 24 6.20 13.04 0.94
N VAL A 25 5.04 13.09 0.31
CA VAL A 25 4.91 13.21 -1.15
C VAL A 25 4.30 14.56 -1.46
N TYR A 26 4.97 15.33 -2.31
CA TYR A 26 4.48 16.61 -2.79
C TYR A 26 3.84 16.39 -4.16
N LEU A 27 2.53 16.65 -4.25
CA LEU A 27 1.76 16.50 -5.46
C LEU A 27 1.07 17.83 -5.79
N PRO A 28 0.86 18.14 -7.09
CA PRO A 28 -0.09 19.16 -7.50
C PRO A 28 -1.47 18.88 -6.93
N LYS A 29 -2.24 19.94 -6.67
CA LYS A 29 -3.59 19.82 -6.11
C LYS A 29 -4.50 18.91 -6.94
N SER A 30 -4.43 19.03 -8.27
CA SER A 30 -5.21 18.18 -9.18
C SER A 30 -4.95 16.69 -8.97
N GLU A 31 -3.68 16.30 -8.84
CA GLU A 31 -3.31 14.89 -8.64
C GLU A 31 -3.70 14.38 -7.24
N ALA A 32 -3.62 15.26 -6.23
CA ALA A 32 -4.07 14.92 -4.88
C ALA A 32 -5.59 14.69 -4.82
N ASP A 33 -6.37 15.56 -5.47
CA ASP A 33 -7.84 15.45 -5.54
C ASP A 33 -8.26 14.17 -6.29
N ASP A 34 -7.53 13.77 -7.33
CA ASP A 34 -7.80 12.54 -8.09
C ASP A 34 -7.51 11.28 -7.25
N ILE A 35 -6.44 11.28 -6.46
CA ILE A 35 -6.13 10.19 -5.53
C ILE A 35 -7.21 10.08 -4.44
N GLU A 36 -7.72 11.21 -3.96
CA GLU A 36 -8.79 11.22 -2.96
C GLU A 36 -10.08 10.61 -3.51
N LYS A 37 -10.50 10.97 -4.72
CA LYS A 37 -11.67 10.34 -5.37
C LYS A 37 -11.49 8.83 -5.56
N GLN A 38 -10.31 8.41 -6.01
CA GLN A 38 -10.02 6.97 -6.15
C GLN A 38 -10.04 6.22 -4.82
N ALA A 39 -9.62 6.87 -3.73
CA ALA A 39 -9.67 6.32 -2.39
C ALA A 39 -11.11 6.06 -1.94
N GLU A 40 -11.99 7.02 -2.19
CA GLU A 40 -13.43 6.90 -1.91
C GLU A 40 -14.10 5.83 -2.76
N GLU A 41 -13.82 5.78 -4.06
CA GLU A 41 -14.41 4.80 -4.99
C GLU A 41 -14.02 3.35 -4.66
N GLN A 42 -12.78 3.13 -4.21
CA GLN A 42 -12.24 1.79 -3.94
C GLN A 42 -12.37 1.37 -2.47
N ASP A 43 -12.91 2.23 -1.61
CA ASP A 43 -12.93 2.06 -0.15
C ASP A 43 -11.54 1.71 0.42
N THR A 44 -10.51 2.42 -0.06
CA THR A 44 -9.12 2.21 0.38
C THR A 44 -8.46 3.52 0.80
N SER A 45 -7.34 3.42 1.53
CA SER A 45 -6.60 4.63 1.95
C SER A 45 -5.80 5.24 0.80
N GLN A 46 -5.69 6.57 0.77
CA GLN A 46 -4.79 7.30 -0.14
C GLN A 46 -3.36 6.74 -0.11
N SER A 47 -2.86 6.37 1.08
CA SER A 47 -1.52 5.79 1.25
C SER A 47 -1.35 4.44 0.55
N SER A 48 -2.42 3.63 0.48
CA SER A 48 -2.42 2.35 -0.23
C SER A 48 -2.36 2.56 -1.74
N ILE A 49 -3.10 3.56 -2.24
CA ILE A 49 -3.09 3.94 -3.65
C ILE A 49 -1.70 4.45 -4.06
N ILE A 50 -1.11 5.37 -3.29
CA ILE A 50 0.24 5.90 -3.54
C ILE A 50 1.27 4.77 -3.53
N ALA A 51 1.21 3.86 -2.55
CA ALA A 51 2.10 2.71 -2.49
C ALA A 51 1.94 1.80 -3.72
N ASN A 52 0.71 1.54 -4.16
CA ASN A 52 0.44 0.75 -5.34
C ASN A 52 1.05 1.38 -6.60
N PHE A 53 0.90 2.70 -6.78
CA PHE A 53 1.55 3.42 -7.90
C PHE A 53 3.08 3.30 -7.84
N TYR A 54 3.69 3.52 -6.68
CA TYR A 54 5.13 3.40 -6.50
C TYR A 54 5.66 1.99 -6.82
N TYR A 55 5.00 0.94 -6.31
CA TYR A 55 5.41 -0.43 -6.58
C TYR A 55 5.15 -0.88 -8.02
N LYS A 56 4.04 -0.44 -8.63
CA LYS A 56 3.78 -0.66 -10.06
C LYS A 56 4.89 -0.04 -10.90
N GLY A 57 5.27 1.21 -10.59
CA GLY A 57 6.38 1.91 -11.26
C GLY A 57 7.73 1.20 -11.12
N LYS A 58 8.04 0.64 -9.94
CA LYS A 58 9.29 -0.09 -9.71
C LYS A 58 9.41 -1.42 -10.44
N ASN A 59 8.29 -2.09 -10.72
CA ASN A 59 8.28 -3.37 -11.42
C ASN A 59 8.30 -3.22 -12.94
N ILE A 60 8.09 -2.01 -13.44
CA ILE A 60 8.33 -1.65 -14.84
C ILE A 60 9.82 -1.39 -14.93
N LYS A 61 10.59 -2.36 -15.43
CA LYS A 61 12.00 -2.11 -15.80
C LYS A 61 12.00 -0.89 -16.72
N PRO A 62 12.80 0.15 -16.46
CA PRO A 62 12.95 1.23 -17.43
C PRO A 62 13.47 0.59 -18.72
N GLU A 63 12.73 0.76 -19.82
CA GLU A 63 13.18 0.35 -21.15
C GLU A 63 14.51 1.06 -21.42
N GLY A 64 15.62 0.32 -21.32
CA GLY A 64 16.98 0.87 -21.46
C GLY A 64 18.05 0.33 -20.51
N GLN A 65 17.73 -0.54 -19.54
CA GLN A 65 18.75 -1.25 -18.75
C GLN A 65 18.75 -2.74 -19.10
N ASN A 66 19.46 -3.06 -20.18
CA ASN A 66 19.97 -4.41 -20.44
C ASN A 66 21.25 -4.57 -19.62
N GLU A 67 21.26 -5.53 -18.69
CA GLU A 67 22.50 -6.18 -18.22
C GLU A 67 22.63 -7.53 -18.92
#